data_AF-A0A2U3EZE0-F1
#
_entry.id   AF-A0A2U3EZE0-F1
#
_cell.length_a   1.000
_cell.length_b   1.000
_cell.length_c   1.000
_cell.angle_alpha   90.00
_cell.angle_beta   90.00
_cell.angle_gamma   90.00
#
_symmetry.space_group_name_H-M   'P 1'
#
loop_
_entity.id
_entity.type
_entity.pdbx_description
1 polymer ?
#
loop_
_entity_poly.entity_id
_entity_poly.type
_entity_poly.pdbx_seq_one_letter_code
_entity_poly.pdbx_strand_id
1 'polypeptide(L)'
;MPKPVNGVDGKDGAKGDKGDTGAQGAAGINGRDGADGHNGKDGVATTVTRLQVDAATQTKVANNSQAVTATAQELQATKQTLQAMNNNTNQQFKSLHDEVDNNKKQANAGISGAMAMAGLPQVQTNQHVMFSAGGATYNNESALAVGASVNFNSHVIAKVSFSDDTANNMGASVGVGMGF
;
A
#
# COMPACT_ATOMS: atom_id res chain seq x y z
N MET A 1 8.92 -111.21 -34.04
CA MET A 1 8.65 -112.65 -33.80
C MET A 1 9.87 -113.24 -33.09
N PRO A 2 9.80 -114.26 -32.22
CA PRO A 2 8.67 -114.89 -31.51
C PRO A 2 8.95 -115.19 -30.00
N LYS A 3 7.92 -115.69 -29.29
CA LYS A 3 8.00 -116.48 -28.04
C LYS A 3 8.80 -117.78 -28.29
N PRO A 4 9.44 -118.44 -27.29
CA PRO A 4 8.76 -119.55 -26.58
C PRO A 4 9.30 -119.84 -25.14
N VAL A 5 8.44 -120.10 -24.15
CA VAL A 5 7.89 -121.37 -23.59
C VAL A 5 8.72 -122.11 -22.51
N ASN A 6 7.94 -122.53 -21.51
CA ASN A 6 8.02 -123.69 -20.62
C ASN A 6 9.07 -123.81 -19.51
N GLY A 7 8.54 -124.12 -18.32
CA GLY A 7 9.22 -124.75 -17.19
C GLY A 7 8.20 -125.07 -16.10
N VAL A 8 8.01 -126.35 -15.81
CA VAL A 8 7.00 -126.97 -14.93
C VAL A 8 7.33 -126.89 -13.44
N ASP A 9 6.27 -127.03 -12.66
CA ASP A 9 6.08 -127.11 -11.19
C ASP A 9 7.24 -127.57 -10.28
N GLY A 10 7.30 -126.95 -9.11
CA GLY A 10 7.80 -127.54 -7.86
C GLY A 10 6.88 -127.13 -6.71
N LYS A 11 6.29 -128.11 -6.01
CA LYS A 11 5.55 -127.90 -4.75
C LYS A 11 6.53 -127.97 -3.57
N ASP A 12 6.30 -127.10 -2.57
CA ASP A 12 6.51 -127.26 -1.11
C ASP A 12 6.90 -125.89 -0.49
N GLY A 13 6.49 -125.51 0.72
CA GLY A 13 5.67 -126.16 1.74
C GLY A 13 5.03 -125.08 2.65
N ALA A 14 4.15 -125.49 3.55
CA ALA A 14 3.37 -124.58 4.40
C ALA A 14 4.27 -123.66 5.26
N LYS A 15 4.09 -122.33 5.13
CA LYS A 15 4.77 -121.33 5.96
C LYS A 15 3.83 -120.89 7.09
N GLY A 16 4.32 -121.02 8.33
CA GLY A 16 3.53 -120.94 9.56
C GLY A 16 2.80 -119.62 9.83
N ASP A 17 1.84 -119.71 10.76
CA ASP A 17 0.88 -118.66 11.09
C ASP A 17 1.54 -117.33 11.45
N LYS A 18 1.01 -116.25 10.89
CA LYS A 18 1.44 -114.87 11.16
C LYS A 18 0.81 -114.40 12.48
N GLY A 19 1.63 -113.96 13.43
CA GLY A 19 1.17 -113.50 14.75
C GLY A 19 0.15 -112.36 14.68
N ASP A 20 -0.77 -112.35 15.65
CA ASP A 20 -1.90 -111.41 15.72
C ASP A 20 -1.45 -109.94 15.70
N THR A 21 -2.26 -109.11 15.04
CA THR A 21 -1.99 -107.66 14.86
C THR A 21 -2.35 -106.89 16.13
N GLY A 22 -1.48 -105.97 16.57
CA GLY A 22 -1.69 -105.15 17.76
C GLY A 22 -2.93 -104.24 17.66
N ALA A 23 -3.59 -104.00 18.80
CA ALA A 23 -4.83 -103.22 18.87
C ALA A 23 -4.65 -101.78 18.33
N GLN A 24 -5.62 -101.30 17.55
CA GLN A 24 -5.63 -99.96 16.98
C GLN A 24 -5.81 -98.89 18.08
N GLY A 25 -5.00 -97.82 18.03
CA GLY A 25 -5.08 -96.70 18.99
C GLY A 25 -6.41 -95.93 18.93
N ALA A 26 -6.84 -95.41 20.08
CA ALA A 26 -8.10 -94.68 20.22
C ALA A 26 -8.15 -93.39 19.36
N ALA A 27 -9.34 -93.07 18.82
CA ALA A 27 -9.54 -91.87 18.01
C ALA A 27 -9.42 -90.57 18.83
N GLY A 28 -8.83 -89.52 18.24
CA GLY A 28 -8.69 -88.21 18.88
C GLY A 28 -10.03 -87.45 18.98
N ILE A 29 -10.21 -86.65 20.04
CA ILE A 29 -11.41 -85.82 20.25
C ILE A 29 -11.41 -84.58 19.34
N ASN A 30 -12.57 -84.25 18.77
CA ASN A 30 -12.74 -83.02 17.98
C ASN A 30 -12.66 -81.78 18.88
N GLY A 31 -12.04 -80.71 18.40
CA GLY A 31 -11.99 -79.42 19.09
C GLY A 31 -13.37 -78.75 19.19
N ARG A 32 -13.62 -77.98 20.25
CA ARG A 32 -14.88 -77.22 20.41
C ARG A 32 -14.89 -76.00 19.49
N ASP A 33 -16.04 -75.73 18.88
CA ASP A 33 -16.25 -74.52 18.08
C ASP A 33 -16.11 -73.25 18.94
N GLY A 34 -15.57 -72.18 18.34
CA GLY A 34 -15.42 -70.89 18.99
C GLY A 34 -16.75 -70.13 19.12
N ALA A 35 -16.87 -69.28 20.15
CA ALA A 35 -18.08 -68.49 20.37
C ALA A 35 -18.27 -67.40 19.30
N ASP A 36 -19.51 -67.16 18.88
CA ASP A 36 -19.87 -66.12 17.92
C ASP A 36 -19.57 -64.70 18.45
N GLY A 37 -19.10 -63.82 17.58
CA GLY A 37 -18.82 -62.41 17.90
C GLY A 37 -20.08 -61.54 17.97
N HIS A 38 -20.16 -60.63 18.96
CA HIS A 38 -21.25 -59.67 19.09
C HIS A 38 -21.13 -58.50 18.08
N ASN A 39 -22.21 -58.16 17.36
CA ASN A 39 -22.23 -57.03 16.41
C ASN A 39 -22.86 -55.74 16.97
N GLY A 40 -22.15 -54.60 16.80
CA GLY A 40 -22.67 -53.35 16.21
C GLY A 40 -23.27 -52.24 17.11
N LYS A 41 -22.45 -51.41 17.78
CA LYS A 41 -22.88 -50.07 18.27
C LYS A 41 -22.08 -48.89 17.69
N ASP A 42 -20.99 -49.13 16.97
CA ASP A 42 -19.97 -48.10 16.67
C ASP A 42 -20.27 -47.25 15.40
N GLY A 43 -21.25 -47.64 14.57
CA GLY A 43 -21.55 -46.94 13.31
C GLY A 43 -22.40 -45.67 13.45
N VAL A 44 -23.32 -45.63 14.41
CA VAL A 44 -24.31 -44.53 14.55
C VAL A 44 -23.68 -43.31 15.23
N ALA A 45 -22.94 -43.50 16.33
CA ALA A 45 -22.28 -42.41 17.05
C ALA A 45 -21.26 -41.69 16.16
N THR A 46 -20.43 -42.45 15.43
CA THR A 46 -19.41 -41.92 14.52
C THR A 46 -20.02 -41.07 13.40
N THR A 47 -21.18 -41.45 12.88
CA THR A 47 -21.87 -40.72 11.80
C THR A 47 -22.48 -39.41 12.31
N VAL A 48 -23.10 -39.42 13.49
CA VAL A 48 -23.70 -38.21 14.11
C VAL A 48 -22.62 -37.18 14.47
N THR A 49 -21.47 -37.61 15.02
CA THR A 49 -20.36 -36.70 15.34
C THR A 49 -19.77 -36.05 14.09
N ARG A 50 -19.63 -36.81 12.99
CA ARG A 50 -19.10 -36.29 11.72
C ARG A 50 -20.06 -35.24 11.11
N LEU A 51 -21.36 -35.51 11.08
CA LEU A 51 -22.38 -34.56 10.61
C LEU A 51 -22.39 -33.23 11.39
N GLN A 52 -22.22 -33.28 12.71
CA GLN A 52 -22.15 -32.07 13.55
C GLN A 52 -20.86 -31.26 13.30
N VAL A 53 -19.72 -31.94 13.14
CA VAL A 53 -18.44 -31.29 12.80
C VAL A 53 -18.49 -30.66 11.41
N ASP A 54 -19.11 -31.32 10.44
CA ASP A 54 -19.29 -30.80 9.08
C ASP A 54 -20.16 -29.54 9.08
N ALA A 55 -21.30 -29.56 9.81
CA ALA A 55 -22.18 -28.41 9.95
C ALA A 55 -21.47 -27.21 10.63
N ALA A 56 -20.77 -27.44 11.74
CA ALA A 56 -20.03 -26.39 12.45
C ALA A 56 -18.88 -25.80 11.61
N THR A 57 -18.20 -26.65 10.83
CA THR A 57 -17.16 -26.22 9.89
C THR A 57 -17.75 -25.38 8.76
N GLN A 58 -18.90 -25.78 8.23
CA GLN A 58 -19.59 -25.06 7.17
C GLN A 58 -20.06 -23.67 7.64
N THR A 59 -20.53 -23.54 8.88
CA THR A 59 -20.83 -22.23 9.50
C THR A 59 -19.59 -21.36 9.65
N LYS A 60 -18.46 -21.90 10.13
CA LYS A 60 -17.20 -21.14 10.23
C LYS A 60 -16.68 -20.66 8.88
N VAL A 61 -16.73 -21.52 7.85
CA VAL A 61 -16.32 -21.16 6.49
C VAL A 61 -17.24 -20.09 5.90
N ALA A 62 -18.55 -20.17 6.12
CA ALA A 62 -19.50 -19.13 5.70
C ALA A 62 -19.20 -17.78 6.37
N ASN A 63 -18.97 -17.75 7.68
CA ASN A 63 -18.61 -16.54 8.42
C ASN A 63 -17.28 -15.95 7.93
N ASN A 64 -16.26 -16.80 7.74
CA ASN A 64 -14.97 -16.37 7.21
C ASN A 64 -15.10 -15.80 5.78
N SER A 65 -15.93 -16.42 4.93
CA SER A 65 -16.20 -15.93 3.58
C SER A 65 -16.87 -14.54 3.57
N GLN A 66 -17.82 -14.32 4.47
CA GLN A 66 -18.45 -13.01 4.67
C GLN A 66 -17.44 -11.96 5.15
N ALA A 67 -16.60 -12.31 6.13
CA ALA A 67 -15.55 -11.42 6.63
C ALA A 67 -14.53 -11.05 5.54
N VAL A 68 -14.06 -12.01 4.74
CA VAL A 68 -13.15 -11.76 3.61
C VAL A 68 -13.80 -10.85 2.57
N THR A 69 -15.09 -11.04 2.29
CA THR A 69 -15.83 -10.17 1.36
C THR A 69 -15.93 -8.74 1.89
N ALA A 70 -16.23 -8.56 3.18
CA ALA A 70 -16.26 -7.24 3.82
C ALA A 70 -14.89 -6.54 3.77
N THR A 71 -13.82 -7.25 4.14
CA THR A 71 -12.45 -6.71 4.06
C THR A 71 -12.04 -6.36 2.62
N ALA A 72 -12.48 -7.13 1.62
CA ALA A 72 -12.22 -6.82 0.22
C ALA A 72 -12.91 -5.51 -0.23
N GLN A 73 -14.14 -5.27 0.24
CA GLN A 73 -14.87 -4.02 0.00
C GLN A 73 -14.18 -2.83 0.68
N GLU A 74 -13.78 -2.99 1.94
CA GLU A 74 -13.03 -1.96 2.68
C GLU A 74 -11.67 -1.65 2.04
N LEU A 75 -10.95 -2.67 1.54
CA LEU A 75 -9.70 -2.46 0.82
C LEU A 75 -9.92 -1.67 -0.47
N GLN A 76 -11.03 -1.92 -1.18
CA GLN A 76 -11.38 -1.17 -2.38
C GLN A 76 -11.74 0.29 -2.06
N ALA A 77 -12.52 0.52 -1.01
CA ALA A 77 -12.82 1.86 -0.51
C ALA A 77 -11.53 2.59 -0.06
N THR A 78 -10.66 1.90 0.66
CA THR A 78 -9.37 2.42 1.11
C THR A 78 -8.48 2.79 -0.07
N LYS A 79 -8.43 1.96 -1.13
CA LYS A 79 -7.72 2.30 -2.37
C LYS A 79 -8.25 3.58 -3.01
N GLN A 80 -9.57 3.75 -3.05
CA GLN A 80 -10.20 4.96 -3.59
C GLN A 80 -9.86 6.18 -2.72
N THR A 81 -9.92 6.06 -1.39
CA THR A 81 -9.52 7.12 -0.46
C THR A 81 -8.06 7.48 -0.63
N LEU A 82 -7.15 6.51 -0.76
CA LEU A 82 -5.73 6.75 -1.00
C LEU A 82 -5.48 7.45 -2.33
N GLN A 83 -6.19 7.07 -3.39
CA GLN A 83 -6.10 7.75 -4.69
C GLN A 83 -6.62 9.19 -4.63
N ALA A 84 -7.78 9.40 -3.98
CA ALA A 84 -8.33 10.74 -3.76
C ALA A 84 -7.39 11.60 -2.91
N MET A 85 -6.78 11.02 -1.88
CA MET A 85 -5.79 11.69 -1.05
C MET A 85 -4.55 12.06 -1.86
N ASN A 86 -4.00 11.14 -2.65
CA ASN A 86 -2.85 11.42 -3.51
C ASN A 86 -3.14 12.56 -4.50
N ASN A 87 -4.34 12.56 -5.10
CA ASN A 87 -4.76 13.64 -5.98
C ASN A 87 -4.91 14.97 -5.23
N ASN A 88 -5.55 14.96 -4.06
CA ASN A 88 -5.73 16.15 -3.24
C ASN A 88 -4.38 16.73 -2.78
N THR A 89 -3.48 15.88 -2.29
CA THR A 89 -2.12 16.26 -1.89
C THR A 89 -1.34 16.84 -3.07
N ASN A 90 -1.42 16.23 -4.26
CA ASN A 90 -0.72 16.75 -5.43
C ASN A 90 -1.27 18.11 -5.89
N GLN A 91 -2.59 18.32 -5.79
CA GLN A 91 -3.20 19.63 -6.07
C GLN A 91 -2.76 20.67 -5.04
N GLN A 92 -2.78 20.33 -3.74
CA GLN A 92 -2.29 21.21 -2.68
C GLN A 92 -0.82 21.57 -2.88
N PHE A 93 0.02 20.60 -3.24
CA PHE A 93 1.44 20.86 -3.51
C PHE A 93 1.64 21.79 -4.70
N LYS A 94 0.87 21.60 -5.78
CA LYS A 94 0.87 22.52 -6.92
C LYS A 94 0.43 23.93 -6.52
N SER A 95 -0.66 24.06 -5.75
CA SER A 95 -1.12 25.37 -5.27
C SER A 95 -0.08 26.07 -4.41
N LEU A 96 0.61 25.33 -3.53
CA LEU A 96 1.71 25.88 -2.74
C LEU A 96 2.89 26.33 -3.62
N HIS A 97 3.25 25.54 -4.63
CA HIS A 97 4.29 25.92 -5.58
C HIS A 97 3.92 27.21 -6.32
N ASP A 98 2.70 27.30 -6.83
CA ASP A 98 2.18 28.48 -7.51
C ASP A 98 2.16 29.71 -6.57
N GLU A 99 1.78 29.52 -5.31
CA GLU A 99 1.81 30.58 -4.28
C GLU A 99 3.24 31.04 -3.98
N VAL A 100 4.19 30.12 -3.86
CA VAL A 100 5.61 30.44 -3.63
C VAL A 100 6.20 31.22 -4.81
N ASP A 101 5.91 30.81 -6.03
CA ASP A 101 6.36 31.52 -7.23
C ASP A 101 5.75 32.92 -7.33
N ASN A 102 4.46 33.04 -7.03
CA ASN A 102 3.77 34.33 -6.96
C ASN A 102 4.36 35.23 -5.88
N ASN A 103 4.66 34.69 -4.70
CA ASN A 103 5.30 35.44 -3.61
C ASN A 103 6.70 35.92 -4.00
N LYS A 104 7.50 35.07 -4.66
CA LYS A 104 8.81 35.44 -5.18
C LYS A 104 8.70 36.56 -6.21
N LYS A 105 7.74 36.47 -7.12
CA LYS A 105 7.48 37.50 -8.14
C LYS A 105 7.08 38.82 -7.48
N GLN A 106 6.09 38.82 -6.59
CA GLN A 106 5.62 40.02 -5.88
C GLN A 106 6.75 40.67 -5.07
N ALA A 107 7.56 39.88 -4.36
CA ALA A 107 8.69 40.39 -3.61
C ALA A 107 9.73 41.08 -4.50
N ASN A 108 10.12 40.44 -5.62
CA ASN A 108 11.12 41.01 -6.53
C ASN A 108 10.59 42.27 -7.25
N ALA A 109 9.32 42.28 -7.63
CA ALA A 109 8.66 43.43 -8.23
C ALA A 109 8.57 44.61 -7.23
N GLY A 110 8.17 44.34 -5.99
CA GLY A 110 8.13 45.34 -4.91
C GLY A 110 9.51 45.92 -4.58
N ILE A 111 10.57 45.09 -4.56
CA ILE A 111 11.95 45.56 -4.41
C ILE A 111 12.34 46.47 -5.59
N SER A 112 11.97 46.11 -6.81
CA SER A 112 12.20 46.97 -7.98
C SER A 112 11.48 48.31 -7.82
N GLY A 113 10.24 48.34 -7.32
CA GLY A 113 9.51 49.57 -7.02
C GLY A 113 10.23 50.45 -6.00
N ALA A 114 10.71 49.86 -4.92
CA ALA A 114 11.51 50.56 -3.92
C ALA A 114 12.80 51.14 -4.50
N MET A 115 13.54 50.37 -5.31
CA MET A 115 14.75 50.85 -5.98
C MET A 115 14.46 51.97 -6.98
N ALA A 116 13.38 51.86 -7.74
CA ALA A 116 12.96 52.90 -8.68
C ALA A 116 12.66 54.22 -7.94
N MET A 117 11.94 54.17 -6.81
CA MET A 117 11.66 55.34 -5.97
C MET A 117 12.93 55.91 -5.31
N ALA A 118 13.84 55.04 -4.85
CA ALA A 118 15.11 55.45 -4.25
C ALA A 118 16.04 56.14 -5.26
N GLY A 119 16.02 55.69 -6.52
CA GLY A 119 16.79 56.29 -7.61
C GLY A 119 16.27 57.64 -8.11
N LEU A 120 15.09 58.10 -7.65
CA LEU A 120 14.50 59.36 -8.11
C LEU A 120 15.36 60.57 -7.67
N PRO A 121 15.82 61.42 -8.61
CA PRO A 121 16.53 62.65 -8.28
C PRO A 121 15.76 63.56 -7.32
N GLN A 122 16.50 64.24 -6.44
CA GLN A 122 15.97 65.20 -5.46
C GLN A 122 16.33 66.63 -5.88
N VAL A 123 15.43 67.57 -5.59
CA VAL A 123 15.61 69.00 -5.86
C VAL A 123 16.92 69.55 -5.27
N GLN A 124 17.65 70.32 -6.06
CA GLN A 124 18.91 70.97 -5.64
C GLN A 124 18.64 72.33 -4.98
N THR A 125 19.56 72.83 -4.15
CA THR A 125 19.40 74.07 -3.34
C THR A 125 19.01 75.32 -4.13
N ASN A 126 19.39 75.42 -5.41
CA ASN A 126 19.02 76.54 -6.29
C ASN A 126 17.66 76.39 -7.00
N GLN A 127 16.91 75.31 -6.72
CA GLN A 127 15.61 75.03 -7.33
C GLN A 127 14.58 74.82 -6.22
N HIS A 128 13.34 75.29 -6.43
CA HIS A 128 12.27 75.17 -5.44
C HIS A 128 11.47 73.87 -5.57
N VAL A 129 11.34 73.33 -6.78
CA VAL A 129 10.56 72.12 -7.08
C VAL A 129 11.29 71.27 -8.11
N MET A 130 11.23 69.95 -7.96
CA MET A 130 11.71 68.99 -8.96
C MET A 130 10.68 67.87 -9.15
N PHE A 131 10.40 67.56 -10.42
CA PHE A 131 9.70 66.34 -10.81
C PHE A 131 10.72 65.31 -11.29
N SER A 132 10.49 64.06 -10.94
CA SER A 132 11.42 62.95 -11.16
C SER A 132 10.65 61.75 -11.70
N ALA A 133 11.32 60.99 -12.57
CA ALA A 133 10.88 59.69 -13.02
C ALA A 133 12.10 58.75 -13.03
N GLY A 134 11.88 57.48 -12.74
CA GLY A 134 12.94 56.50 -12.62
C GLY A 134 12.41 55.10 -12.91
N GLY A 135 13.32 54.19 -13.22
CA GLY A 135 13.00 52.78 -13.39
C GLY A 135 14.09 51.92 -12.76
N ALA A 136 13.72 50.72 -12.35
CA ALA A 136 14.66 49.77 -11.79
C ALA A 136 14.29 48.34 -12.19
N THR A 137 15.28 47.46 -12.15
CA THR A 137 15.10 46.03 -12.38
C THR A 137 15.74 45.24 -11.25
N TYR A 138 15.11 44.13 -10.86
CA TYR A 138 15.63 43.21 -9.85
C TYR A 138 15.16 41.80 -10.14
N ASN A 139 16.11 40.88 -10.30
CA ASN A 139 15.83 39.44 -10.40
C ASN A 139 14.68 39.11 -11.38
N ASN A 140 14.79 39.63 -12.61
CA ASN A 140 13.82 39.52 -13.72
C ASN A 140 12.51 40.30 -13.60
N GLU A 141 12.27 41.03 -12.51
CA GLU A 141 11.16 41.99 -12.40
C GLU A 141 11.64 43.42 -12.63
N SER A 142 10.71 44.32 -12.92
CA SER A 142 11.01 45.74 -13.14
C SER A 142 9.92 46.64 -12.58
N ALA A 143 10.27 47.89 -12.31
CA ALA A 143 9.32 48.88 -11.85
C ALA A 143 9.65 50.26 -12.39
N LEU A 144 8.60 51.08 -12.47
CA LEU A 144 8.67 52.50 -12.80
C LEU A 144 8.23 53.31 -11.59
N ALA A 145 8.86 54.46 -11.39
CA ALA A 145 8.52 55.38 -10.34
C ALA A 145 8.48 56.81 -10.84
N VAL A 146 7.63 57.61 -10.21
CA VAL A 146 7.55 59.05 -10.39
C VAL A 146 7.53 59.72 -9.03
N GLY A 147 8.04 60.95 -8.93
CA GLY A 147 8.02 61.68 -7.67
C GLY A 147 8.23 63.16 -7.83
N ALA A 148 7.90 63.89 -6.78
CA ALA A 148 8.13 65.32 -6.67
C ALA A 148 8.89 65.62 -5.38
N SER A 149 9.80 66.60 -5.44
CA SER A 149 10.47 67.12 -4.25
C SER A 149 10.45 68.65 -4.24
N VAL A 150 10.39 69.23 -3.05
CA VAL A 150 10.23 70.67 -2.82
C VAL A 150 11.22 71.13 -1.76
N ASN A 151 11.95 72.20 -2.06
CA ASN A 151 12.76 72.96 -1.10
C ASN A 151 11.89 74.02 -0.44
N PHE A 152 11.62 73.89 0.86
CA PHE A 152 10.89 74.92 1.62
C PHE A 152 11.79 76.11 1.97
N ASN A 153 13.06 75.83 2.23
CA ASN A 153 14.13 76.81 2.41
C ASN A 153 15.47 76.16 2.03
N SER A 154 16.59 76.84 2.23
CA SER A 154 17.93 76.29 1.90
C SER A 154 18.35 75.06 2.71
N HIS A 155 17.59 74.72 3.76
CA HIS A 155 17.92 73.67 4.71
C HIS A 155 16.89 72.54 4.77
N VAL A 156 15.69 72.68 4.20
CA VAL A 156 14.58 71.73 4.39
C VAL A 156 13.97 71.29 3.04
N ILE A 157 13.96 69.98 2.80
CA ILE A 157 13.36 69.35 1.60
C ILE A 157 12.25 68.39 2.01
N ALA A 158 11.13 68.40 1.29
CA ALA A 158 10.20 67.26 1.27
C ALA A 158 10.23 66.54 -0.09
N LYS A 159 9.94 65.24 -0.07
CA LYS A 159 9.81 64.39 -1.26
C LYS A 159 8.58 63.51 -1.13
N VAL A 160 7.88 63.31 -2.22
CA VAL A 160 6.83 62.31 -2.40
C VAL A 160 7.16 61.50 -3.66
N SER A 161 6.90 60.20 -3.63
CA SER A 161 7.10 59.32 -4.77
C SER A 161 6.06 58.22 -4.82
N PHE A 162 5.80 57.73 -6.03
CA PHE A 162 4.87 56.67 -6.37
C PHE A 162 5.57 55.70 -7.33
N SER A 163 5.21 54.43 -7.29
CA SER A 163 5.72 53.41 -8.21
C SER A 163 4.66 52.42 -8.65
N ASP A 164 4.91 51.79 -9.79
CA ASP A 164 4.18 50.64 -10.32
C ASP A 164 5.20 49.60 -10.81
N ASP A 165 4.89 48.31 -10.68
CA ASP A 165 5.80 47.21 -10.97
C ASP A 165 5.19 46.14 -11.89
N THR A 166 6.03 45.23 -12.39
CA THR A 166 5.61 44.15 -13.31
C THR A 166 4.69 43.08 -12.70
N ALA A 167 4.45 43.14 -11.39
CA ALA A 167 3.43 42.35 -10.71
C ALA A 167 2.12 43.14 -10.49
N ASN A 168 2.01 44.35 -11.04
CA ASN A 168 0.90 45.30 -10.89
C ASN A 168 0.68 45.77 -9.45
N ASN A 169 1.74 45.84 -8.64
CA ASN A 169 1.65 46.48 -7.33
C ASN A 169 1.95 47.97 -7.45
N MET A 170 1.18 48.79 -6.74
CA MET A 170 1.44 50.21 -6.59
C MET A 170 2.09 50.51 -5.24
N GLY A 171 3.10 51.39 -5.23
CA GLY A 171 3.79 51.86 -4.04
C GLY A 171 3.74 53.38 -3.92
N ALA A 172 3.82 53.89 -2.69
CA ALA A 172 3.95 55.32 -2.42
C ALA A 172 4.83 55.57 -1.19
N SER A 173 5.59 56.67 -1.18
CA SER A 173 6.39 57.09 -0.04
C SER A 173 6.48 58.61 0.07
N VAL A 174 6.68 59.09 1.30
CA VAL A 174 6.91 60.50 1.61
C VAL A 174 8.10 60.62 2.56
N GLY A 175 8.88 61.68 2.43
CA GLY A 175 10.05 61.94 3.28
C GLY A 175 10.34 63.42 3.44
N VAL A 176 10.96 63.78 4.55
CA VAL A 176 11.47 65.13 4.85
C VAL A 176 12.93 65.04 5.29
N GLY A 177 13.75 65.97 4.85
CA GLY A 177 15.16 66.08 5.22
C GLY A 177 15.52 67.50 5.62
N MET A 178 16.38 67.63 6.64
CA MET A 178 16.93 68.91 7.10
C MET A 178 18.47 68.85 7.09
N GLY A 179 19.12 69.78 6.39
CA GLY A 179 20.57 69.98 6.39
C GLY A 179 20.97 71.22 7.21
N PHE A 180 22.22 71.30 7.63
CA PHE A 180 22.83 72.42 8.37
C PHE A 180 24.24 72.69 7.86
#